data_AF-A0A424L3C1-F1
#
_entry.id   AF-A0A424L3C1-F1
#
_cell.length_a   1.000
_cell.length_b   1.000
_cell.length_c   1.000
_cell.angle_alpha   90.00
_cell.angle_beta   90.00
_cell.angle_gamma   90.00
#
_symmetry.space_group_name_H-M   'P 1'
#
loop_
_entity.id
_entity.type
_entity.pdbx_description
1 polymer ?
#
loop_
_entity_poly.entity_id
_entity_poly.type
_entity_poly.pdbx_seq_one_letter_code
_entity_poly.pdbx_strand_id
1 'polypeptide(L)'
;MGLVTPALWIYCLCSIPLAGFYAAGLSGWFYDYPRPLLVTLFALFLVPLGMLVFKAPHAVLANVIWLWAGATLLMIRIGHGLYMGGDIPSDPMIVTMLVGYILVGYVWAMGWTIYFNKSLAIATTFVR
;
A
#
# COMPACT_ATOMS: atom_id res chain seq x y z
N MET A 1 9.61 -10.90 20.86
CA MET A 1 9.10 -11.49 19.58
C MET A 1 9.25 -10.42 18.51
N GLY A 2 10.31 -10.44 17.71
CA GLY A 2 10.63 -9.39 16.75
C GLY A 2 10.53 -9.88 15.30
N LEU A 3 10.46 -8.92 14.37
CA LEU A 3 10.59 -9.20 12.94
C LEU A 3 11.97 -9.79 12.63
N VAL A 4 12.00 -10.65 11.63
CA VAL A 4 13.12 -11.56 11.33
C VAL A 4 14.36 -10.82 10.83
N THR A 5 14.16 -9.70 10.14
CA THR A 5 15.24 -8.96 9.48
C THR A 5 15.03 -7.44 9.62
N PRO A 6 16.12 -6.64 9.59
CA PRO A 6 16.02 -5.18 9.51
C PRO A 6 15.21 -4.72 8.29
N ALA A 7 15.31 -5.43 7.16
CA ALA A 7 14.54 -5.14 5.97
C ALA A 7 13.02 -5.25 6.21
N LEU A 8 12.57 -6.22 7.00
CA LEU A 8 11.14 -6.33 7.33
C LEU A 8 10.65 -5.17 8.20
N TRP A 9 11.51 -4.66 9.09
CA TRP A 9 11.19 -3.46 9.88
C TRP A 9 11.07 -2.24 8.99
N ILE A 10 12.01 -2.04 8.06
CA ILE A 10 11.94 -0.96 7.07
C ILE A 10 10.66 -1.07 6.26
N TYR A 11 10.32 -2.27 5.78
CA TYR A 11 9.08 -2.52 5.07
C TYR A 11 7.86 -2.09 5.88
N CYS A 12 7.73 -2.56 7.13
CA CYS A 12 6.57 -2.28 7.96
C CYS A 12 6.45 -0.78 8.27
N LEU A 13 7.56 -0.15 8.69
CA LEU A 13 7.58 1.26 9.07
C LEU A 13 7.30 2.18 7.87
N CYS A 14 7.90 1.91 6.72
CA CYS A 14 7.69 2.71 5.51
C CYS A 14 6.35 2.40 4.81
N SER A 15 5.72 1.25 5.08
CA SER A 15 4.39 0.94 4.54
C SER A 15 3.25 1.60 5.32
N ILE A 16 3.48 2.06 6.56
CA ILE A 16 2.49 2.83 7.34
C ILE A 16 2.11 4.16 6.63
N PRO A 17 3.06 5.05 6.28
CA PRO A 17 2.70 6.28 5.57
C PRO A 17 2.10 5.98 4.19
N LEU A 18 2.55 4.92 3.51
CA LEU A 18 1.96 4.49 2.24
C LEU A 18 0.49 4.04 2.41
N ALA A 19 0.19 3.28 3.46
CA ALA A 19 -1.17 2.89 3.81
C ALA A 19 -2.05 4.12 4.10
N GLY A 20 -1.50 5.12 4.79
CA GLY A 20 -2.18 6.40 5.02
C GLY A 20 -2.51 7.11 3.70
N PHE A 21 -1.55 7.11 2.77
CA PHE A 21 -1.75 7.69 1.45
C PHE A 21 -2.81 6.96 0.63
N TYR A 22 -2.78 5.62 0.59
CA TYR A 22 -3.81 4.82 -0.08
C TYR A 22 -5.20 5.04 0.53
N ALA A 23 -5.29 5.04 1.85
CA ALA A 23 -6.55 5.29 2.55
C ALA A 23 -7.10 6.69 2.22
N ALA A 24 -6.23 7.71 2.20
CA ALA A 24 -6.61 9.06 1.80
C ALA A 24 -7.14 9.07 0.36
N GLY A 25 -6.33 8.65 -0.62
CA GLY A 25 -6.70 8.68 -2.03
C GLY A 25 -7.97 7.88 -2.37
N LEU A 26 -8.20 6.76 -1.68
CA LEU A 26 -9.39 5.92 -1.90
C LEU A 26 -10.64 6.43 -1.17
N SER A 27 -10.50 7.18 -0.08
CA SER A 27 -11.63 7.75 0.66
C SER A 27 -12.12 9.09 0.11
N GLY A 28 -11.29 9.82 -0.64
CA GLY A 28 -11.63 11.11 -1.26
C GLY A 28 -10.42 12.04 -1.39
N TRP A 29 -10.53 13.07 -2.23
CA TRP A 29 -9.43 14.02 -2.43
C TRP A 29 -9.49 15.20 -1.44
N PHE A 30 -8.32 15.77 -1.11
CA PHE A 30 -8.17 17.12 -0.55
C PHE A 30 -9.18 17.55 0.54
N TYR A 31 -9.27 16.78 1.64
CA TYR A 31 -9.96 17.12 2.90
C TYR A 31 -11.48 16.88 3.01
N ASP A 32 -12.15 16.46 1.93
CA ASP A 32 -13.59 16.08 1.96
C ASP A 32 -13.84 14.58 2.13
N TYR A 33 -12.87 13.84 2.68
CA TYR A 33 -13.04 12.40 2.86
C TYR A 33 -13.99 12.06 4.02
N PRO A 34 -14.91 11.08 3.86
CA PRO A 34 -15.68 10.53 4.96
C PRO A 34 -14.70 9.92 5.98
N ARG A 35 -14.50 10.61 7.11
CA ARG A 35 -13.51 10.20 8.13
C ARG A 35 -13.63 8.73 8.55
N PRO A 36 -14.85 8.15 8.71
CA PRO A 36 -14.98 6.73 9.01
C PRO A 36 -14.39 5.83 7.91
N LEU A 37 -14.57 6.19 6.64
CA LEU A 37 -14.03 5.43 5.51
C LEU A 37 -12.50 5.51 5.47
N LEU A 38 -11.92 6.69 5.67
CA LEU A 38 -10.47 6.89 5.77
C LEU A 38 -9.87 5.97 6.85
N VAL A 39 -10.42 6.02 8.07
CA VAL A 39 -9.93 5.23 9.20
C VAL A 39 -10.09 3.74 8.94
N THR A 40 -11.21 3.33 8.34
CA THR A 40 -11.47 1.92 8.01
C THR A 40 -10.47 1.41 6.98
N LEU A 41 -10.24 2.15 5.89
CA LEU A 41 -9.27 1.78 4.86
C LEU A 41 -7.86 1.76 5.42
N PHE A 42 -7.48 2.74 6.24
CA PHE A 42 -6.17 2.76 6.88
C PHE A 42 -5.96 1.54 7.75
N ALA A 43 -6.92 1.22 8.64
CA ALA A 43 -6.87 0.02 9.47
C ALA A 43 -6.78 -1.26 8.62
N LEU A 44 -7.52 -1.33 7.53
CA LEU A 44 -7.53 -2.45 6.60
C LEU A 44 -6.16 -2.66 5.93
N PHE A 45 -5.50 -1.60 5.47
CA PHE A 45 -4.13 -1.68 4.93
C PHE A 45 -3.06 -2.02 5.98
N LEU A 46 -3.33 -1.80 7.27
CA LEU A 46 -2.43 -2.21 8.36
C LEU A 46 -2.55 -3.69 8.71
N VAL A 47 -3.66 -4.35 8.40
CA VAL A 47 -3.87 -5.79 8.65
C VAL A 47 -2.72 -6.67 8.11
N PRO A 48 -2.32 -6.58 6.83
CA PRO A 48 -1.22 -7.40 6.31
C PRO A 48 0.10 -7.12 7.03
N LEU A 49 0.37 -5.88 7.45
CA LEU A 49 1.57 -5.56 8.24
C LEU A 49 1.51 -6.23 9.61
N GLY A 50 0.35 -6.21 10.27
CA GLY A 50 0.11 -6.93 11.52
C GLY A 50 0.37 -8.43 11.37
N MET A 51 -0.08 -9.03 10.26
CA MET A 51 0.19 -10.46 9.99
C MET A 51 1.69 -10.79 9.96
N LEU A 52 2.54 -9.88 9.43
CA LEU A 52 4.00 -10.07 9.46
C LEU A 52 4.56 -9.99 10.89
N VAL A 53 4.08 -9.04 11.68
CA VAL A 53 4.50 -8.85 13.08
C VAL A 53 4.15 -10.07 13.93
N PHE A 54 2.94 -10.61 13.75
CA PHE A 54 2.46 -11.79 14.49
C PHE A 54 2.84 -13.13 13.85
N LYS A 55 3.58 -13.12 12.74
CA LYS A 55 4.02 -14.33 12.03
C LYS A 55 2.86 -15.26 11.63
N ALA A 56 1.76 -14.67 11.17
CA ALA A 56 0.58 -15.42 10.76
C ALA A 56 0.87 -16.31 9.53
N PRO A 57 0.21 -17.48 9.42
CA PRO A 57 0.22 -18.25 8.18
C PRO A 57 -0.38 -17.37 7.08
N HIS A 58 0.26 -17.35 5.91
CA HIS A 58 -0.08 -16.49 4.76
C HIS A 58 0.25 -14.99 4.89
N ALA A 59 0.99 -14.55 5.92
CA ALA A 59 1.39 -13.14 6.04
C ALA A 59 2.08 -12.61 4.78
N VAL A 60 3.00 -13.39 4.20
CA VAL A 60 3.73 -13.00 2.99
C VAL A 60 2.80 -12.82 1.80
N LEU A 61 1.94 -13.80 1.54
CA LEU A 61 0.97 -13.75 0.44
C LEU A 61 0.02 -12.56 0.58
N ALA A 62 -0.50 -12.33 1.79
CA ALA A 62 -1.35 -11.19 2.07
C ALA A 62 -0.65 -9.87 1.75
N ASN A 63 0.60 -9.67 2.20
CA ASN A 63 1.33 -8.42 1.91
C ASN A 63 1.55 -8.20 0.42
N VAL A 64 1.90 -9.24 -0.33
CA VAL A 64 2.03 -9.12 -1.80
C VAL A 64 0.69 -8.70 -2.41
N ILE A 65 -0.41 -9.41 -2.11
CA ILE A 65 -1.73 -9.07 -2.66
C ILE A 65 -2.12 -7.62 -2.32
N TRP A 66 -1.98 -7.22 -1.06
CA TRP A 66 -2.39 -5.90 -0.60
C TRP A 66 -1.55 -4.75 -1.19
N LEU A 67 -0.25 -4.96 -1.42
CA LEU A 67 0.60 -3.99 -2.10
C LEU A 67 0.12 -3.73 -3.53
N TRP A 68 -0.11 -4.80 -4.30
CA TRP A 68 -0.56 -4.70 -5.68
C TRP A 68 -2.00 -4.19 -5.79
N ALA A 69 -2.89 -4.65 -4.90
CA ALA A 69 -4.27 -4.16 -4.84
C ALA A 69 -4.32 -2.67 -4.50
N GLY A 70 -3.54 -2.22 -3.50
CA GLY A 70 -3.48 -0.80 -3.13
C GLY A 70 -3.02 0.09 -4.27
N ALA A 71 -1.90 -0.28 -4.93
CA ALA A 71 -1.38 0.48 -6.08
C ALA A 71 -2.39 0.51 -7.25
N THR A 72 -3.02 -0.63 -7.55
CA THR A 72 -3.97 -0.75 -8.66
C THR A 72 -5.27 0.01 -8.39
N LEU A 73 -5.82 -0.08 -7.18
CA LEU A 73 -7.02 0.67 -6.79
C LEU A 73 -6.76 2.18 -6.81
N LEU A 74 -5.58 2.62 -6.34
CA LEU A 74 -5.18 4.01 -6.42
C LEU A 74 -5.10 4.49 -7.87
N MET A 75 -4.46 3.72 -8.75
CA MET A 75 -4.37 4.03 -10.18
C MET A 75 -5.76 4.15 -10.82
N ILE A 76 -6.66 3.20 -10.56
CA ILE A 76 -8.05 3.23 -11.03
C ILE A 76 -8.76 4.47 -10.50
N ARG A 77 -8.61 4.80 -9.21
CA ARG A 77 -9.27 5.96 -8.59
C ARG A 77 -8.81 7.28 -9.16
N ILE A 78 -7.50 7.42 -9.42
CA ILE A 78 -6.91 8.59 -10.08
C ILE A 78 -7.42 8.69 -11.51
N GLY A 79 -7.37 7.59 -12.27
CA GLY A 79 -7.86 7.56 -13.64
C GLY A 79 -9.33 7.91 -13.74
N HIS A 80 -10.17 7.32 -12.87
CA HIS A 80 -11.58 7.68 -12.78
C HIS A 80 -11.76 9.17 -12.51
N GLY A 81 -11.03 9.74 -11.55
CA GLY A 81 -11.22 11.15 -11.19
C GLY A 81 -10.74 12.15 -12.25
N LEU A 82 -9.71 11.80 -13.01
CA LEU A 82 -9.20 12.63 -14.11
C LEU A 82 -10.06 12.56 -15.38
N TYR A 83 -10.57 11.37 -15.73
CA TYR A 83 -11.18 11.13 -17.05
C TYR A 83 -12.71 10.96 -17.03
N MET A 84 -13.28 10.54 -15.90
CA MET A 84 -14.72 10.20 -15.82
C MET A 84 -15.46 11.07 -14.80
N GLY A 85 -14.92 11.21 -13.60
CA GLY A 85 -15.56 11.89 -12.48
C GLY A 85 -15.39 13.42 -12.51
N GLY A 86 -14.28 13.92 -13.06
CA GLY A 86 -13.97 15.35 -13.11
C GLY A 86 -13.73 15.99 -11.73
N ASP A 87 -13.55 15.17 -10.68
CA ASP A 87 -13.32 15.63 -9.31
C ASP A 87 -11.83 15.90 -9.00
N ILE A 88 -10.93 15.54 -9.91
CA ILE A 88 -9.50 15.89 -9.84
C ILE A 88 -9.22 16.97 -10.88
N PRO A 89 -8.62 18.11 -10.49
CA PRO A 89 -8.20 19.12 -11.45
C PRO A 89 -7.17 18.56 -12.44
N SER A 90 -7.35 18.86 -13.73
CA SER A 90 -6.44 18.46 -14.81
C SER A 90 -5.17 19.33 -14.92
N ASP A 91 -4.85 20.06 -13.86
CA ASP A 91 -3.63 20.87 -13.79
C ASP A 91 -2.38 19.98 -13.96
N PRO A 92 -1.44 20.33 -14.84
CA PRO A 92 -0.27 19.49 -15.14
C PRO A 92 0.57 19.14 -13.90
N MET A 93 0.66 20.04 -12.91
CA MET A 93 1.41 19.78 -11.67
C MET A 93 0.71 18.72 -10.83
N ILE A 94 -0.62 18.82 -10.69
CA ILE A 94 -1.44 17.82 -9.97
C ILE A 94 -1.36 16.46 -10.66
N VAL A 95 -1.52 16.43 -11.98
CA VAL A 95 -1.44 15.18 -12.76
C VAL A 95 -0.06 14.53 -12.59
N THR A 96 1.02 15.31 -12.72
CA THR A 96 2.40 14.80 -12.56
C THR A 96 2.61 14.22 -11.16
N MET A 97 2.13 14.91 -10.12
CA MET A 97 2.21 14.44 -8.74
C MET A 97 1.47 13.11 -8.55
N LEU A 98 0.24 13.00 -9.06
CA LEU A 98 -0.58 11.78 -8.96
C LEU A 98 0.05 10.59 -9.71
N VAL A 99 0.60 10.82 -10.89
CA VAL A 99 1.38 9.80 -11.62
C VAL A 99 2.60 9.37 -10.81
N GLY A 100 3.30 10.31 -10.18
CA GLY A 100 4.41 10.00 -9.27
C GLY A 100 4.00 9.06 -8.15
N TYR A 101 2.83 9.28 -7.53
CA TYR A 101 2.32 8.39 -6.48
C TYR A 101 1.97 6.98 -6.98
N ILE A 102 1.38 6.87 -8.17
CA ILE A 102 1.13 5.58 -8.81
C ILE A 102 2.45 4.83 -9.00
N LEU A 103 3.47 5.51 -9.54
CA LEU A 103 4.80 4.91 -9.76
C LEU A 103 5.45 4.45 -8.46
N VAL A 104 5.42 5.28 -7.41
CA VAL A 104 5.93 4.90 -6.09
C VAL A 104 5.23 3.65 -5.57
N GLY A 105 3.90 3.58 -5.68
CA GLY A 105 3.12 2.41 -5.27
C GLY A 105 3.53 1.13 -5.97
N TYR A 106 3.69 1.17 -7.30
CA TYR A 106 4.11 0.00 -8.09
C TYR A 106 5.58 -0.39 -7.86
N VAL A 107 6.49 0.58 -7.75
CA VAL A 107 7.91 0.32 -7.43
C VAL A 107 8.03 -0.32 -6.05
N TRP A 108 7.28 0.19 -5.07
CA TRP A 108 7.22 -0.39 -3.73
C TRP A 108 6.67 -1.82 -3.76
N ALA A 109 5.56 -2.04 -4.47
CA ALA A 109 4.96 -3.36 -4.63
C ALA A 109 5.94 -4.37 -5.26
N MET A 110 6.61 -3.97 -6.35
CA MET A 110 7.58 -4.82 -7.05
C MET A 110 8.80 -5.13 -6.17
N GLY A 111 9.42 -4.12 -5.58
CA GLY A 111 10.63 -4.30 -4.76
C GLY A 111 10.40 -5.25 -3.59
N TRP A 112 9.30 -5.07 -2.86
CA TRP A 112 8.97 -5.93 -1.72
C TRP A 112 8.46 -7.31 -2.14
N THR A 113 7.77 -7.44 -3.27
CA THR A 113 7.40 -8.76 -3.83
C THR A 113 8.66 -9.59 -4.13
N ILE A 114 9.69 -8.99 -4.74
CA ILE A 114 10.96 -9.67 -5.00
C ILE A 114 11.61 -10.10 -3.69
N TYR A 115 11.66 -9.21 -2.70
CA TYR A 115 12.22 -9.52 -1.38
C TYR A 115 11.49 -10.68 -0.70
N PHE A 116 10.16 -10.64 -0.67
CA PHE A 116 9.32 -11.67 -0.06
C PHE A 116 9.50 -13.05 -0.71
N ASN A 117 9.67 -13.10 -2.03
CA ASN A 117 9.82 -14.36 -2.76
C ASN A 117 11.25 -14.92 -2.75
N LYS A 118 12.28 -14.07 -2.68
CA LYS A 118 13.68 -14.51 -2.80
C LYS A 118 14.42 -14.62 -1.46
N SER A 119 13.90 -14.05 -0.38
CA SER A 119 14.61 -14.03 0.90
C SER A 119 14.51 -15.36 1.65
N LEU A 120 15.66 -15.98 1.92
CA LEU A 120 15.77 -17.19 2.74
C LEU A 120 15.19 -16.97 4.15
N ALA A 121 15.38 -15.80 4.74
CA ALA A 121 14.87 -15.48 6.09
C ALA A 121 13.33 -15.43 6.14
N ILE A 122 12.69 -15.04 5.04
CA ILE A 122 11.24 -15.06 4.90
C ILE A 122 10.76 -16.51 4.77
N ALA A 123 11.40 -17.29 3.89
CA ALA A 123 11.05 -18.69 3.69
C ALA A 123 11.13 -19.49 5.00
N THR A 124 12.19 -19.31 5.78
CA THR A 124 12.37 -20.04 7.05
C THR A 124 11.37 -19.64 8.13
N THR A 125 10.84 -18.41 8.11
CA THR A 125 9.93 -17.92 9.16
C THR A 125 8.46 -18.14 8.83
N PHE A 126 8.07 -17.99 7.56
CA PHE A 126 6.66 -17.90 7.16
C PHE A 126 6.19 -19.04 6.26
N VAL A 127 7.09 -19.88 5.72
CA VAL A 127 6.78 -20.96 4.77
C VAL A 127 6.90 -22.35 5.43
N ARG A 128 6.66 -22.44 6.75
CA ARG A 128 6.50 -23.74 7.42
C ARG A 128 5.07 -24.24 7.31
#